data_AF-A0A522LPT5-F1
#
_entry.id   AF-A0A522LPT5-F1
#
_cell.length_a   1.000
_cell.length_b   1.000
_cell.length_c   1.000
_cell.angle_alpha   90.00
_cell.angle_beta   90.00
_cell.angle_gamma   90.00
#
_symmetry.space_group_name_H-M   'P 1'
#
loop_
_entity.id
_entity.type
_entity.pdbx_description
1 polymer ?
#
loop_
_entity_poly.entity_id
_entity_poly.type
_entity_poly.pdbx_seq_one_letter_code
_entity_poly.pdbx_strand_id
1 'polypeptide(L)'
;MKFKTKTSSRPLYLACALATGLFALAPLTASAADATHLVSASAAGQADAAQTAAQFARGASEWQHSCGSCHNLRSPSELTNAEWEVAMGQMRVRANLTGAQERDILAFLKASNTKAATPAPVLQADTQSAALTESAEDATKDPVAAGSTIYRQTCIACHGADGKGAIPGIPSFADPKGPLSQPDTVLENSIRNGKQTAGMPIAMPPKGGNANLTDADIRHVVLYLRNAFGTQK
;
A
#
# COMPACT_ATOMS: atom_id res chain seq x y z
N MET A 1 -32.50 23.03 -43.38
CA MET A 1 -32.15 21.60 -43.18
C MET A 1 -33.26 20.93 -42.38
N LYS A 2 -33.99 19.99 -42.99
CA LYS A 2 -34.99 19.13 -42.33
C LYS A 2 -34.28 17.82 -41.96
N PHE A 3 -34.55 17.26 -40.78
CA PHE A 3 -34.72 15.82 -40.46
C PHE A 3 -34.70 15.66 -38.92
N LYS A 4 -35.86 15.69 -38.24
CA LYS A 4 -36.77 14.57 -37.90
C LYS A 4 -36.42 13.94 -36.55
N THR A 5 -36.98 14.51 -35.49
CA THR A 5 -37.06 13.93 -34.14
C THR A 5 -37.97 12.70 -34.18
N LYS A 6 -37.48 11.55 -33.71
CA LYS A 6 -38.28 10.32 -33.56
C LYS A 6 -38.44 10.01 -32.09
N THR A 7 -39.48 10.61 -31.50
CA THR A 7 -40.08 10.21 -30.23
C THR A 7 -40.68 8.82 -30.42
N SER A 8 -40.21 7.84 -29.64
CA SER A 8 -40.87 6.53 -29.52
C SER A 8 -41.50 6.46 -28.13
N SER A 9 -42.83 6.42 -28.12
CA SER A 9 -43.63 6.30 -26.91
C SER A 9 -44.57 5.10 -27.05
N ARG A 10 -44.82 4.47 -25.88
CA ARG A 10 -45.95 3.61 -25.49
C ARG A 10 -45.74 2.09 -25.61
N PRO A 11 -46.46 1.25 -24.82
CA PRO A 11 -47.46 1.57 -23.80
C PRO A 11 -47.28 0.90 -22.43
N LEU A 12 -47.95 1.53 -21.47
CA LEU A 12 -48.44 1.03 -20.19
C LEU A 12 -49.32 -0.22 -20.38
N TYR A 13 -49.09 -1.30 -19.62
CA TYR A 13 -50.14 -2.25 -19.27
C TYR A 13 -50.03 -2.62 -17.80
N LEU A 14 -50.98 -2.06 -17.06
CA LEU A 14 -51.40 -2.41 -15.72
C LEU A 14 -52.21 -3.71 -15.82
N ALA A 15 -51.80 -4.77 -15.14
CA ALA A 15 -52.63 -5.95 -14.90
C ALA A 15 -52.39 -6.44 -13.48
N CYS A 16 -53.26 -5.95 -12.59
CA CYS A 16 -53.48 -6.49 -11.25
C CYS A 16 -54.38 -7.72 -11.41
N ALA A 17 -53.91 -8.90 -11.04
CA ALA A 17 -54.74 -10.10 -10.92
C ALA A 17 -54.38 -10.83 -9.63
N LEU A 18 -55.24 -10.65 -8.63
CA LEU A 18 -55.32 -11.50 -7.45
C LEU A 18 -55.88 -12.85 -7.89
N ALA A 19 -55.11 -13.93 -7.71
CA ALA A 19 -55.62 -15.29 -7.78
C ALA A 19 -55.02 -16.10 -6.61
N THR A 20 -55.88 -16.34 -5.64
CA THR A 20 -55.78 -17.34 -4.57
C THR A 20 -55.64 -18.76 -5.14
N GLY A 21 -54.78 -19.59 -4.57
CA GLY A 21 -55.03 -21.04 -4.53
C GLY A 21 -53.85 -21.98 -4.79
N LEU A 22 -53.61 -22.82 -3.77
CA LEU A 22 -52.97 -24.14 -3.77
C LEU A 22 -51.44 -24.24 -3.88
N PHE A 23 -50.83 -24.42 -2.70
CA PHE A 23 -49.52 -25.04 -2.49
C PHE A 23 -49.55 -26.50 -3.02
N ALA A 24 -48.81 -26.77 -4.09
CA ALA A 24 -48.41 -28.12 -4.49
C ALA A 24 -46.92 -28.29 -4.15
N LEU A 25 -46.60 -29.23 -3.27
CA LEU A 25 -45.23 -29.64 -2.95
C LEU A 25 -44.62 -30.36 -4.16
N ALA A 26 -43.63 -29.74 -4.79
CA ALA A 26 -42.72 -30.38 -5.75
C ALA A 26 -41.32 -30.49 -5.13
N PRO A 27 -40.58 -31.60 -5.38
CA PRO A 27 -39.28 -31.82 -4.76
C PRO A 27 -38.21 -30.91 -5.39
N LEU A 28 -37.43 -30.29 -4.52
CA LEU A 28 -36.33 -29.39 -4.84
C LEU A 28 -35.16 -30.21 -5.42
N THR A 29 -35.05 -30.30 -6.75
CA THR A 29 -33.76 -30.63 -7.38
C THR A 29 -32.89 -29.37 -7.35
N ALA A 30 -31.99 -29.28 -6.37
CA ALA A 30 -31.00 -28.22 -6.31
C ALA A 30 -30.08 -28.29 -7.54
N SER A 31 -30.14 -27.27 -8.39
CA SER A 31 -29.22 -27.06 -9.51
C SER A 31 -27.87 -26.55 -8.98
N ALA A 32 -26.77 -27.12 -9.43
CA ALA A 32 -25.40 -26.84 -9.00
C ALA A 32 -24.83 -25.48 -9.50
N ALA A 33 -25.65 -24.43 -9.57
CA ALA A 33 -25.22 -23.11 -10.07
C ALA A 33 -24.60 -22.22 -8.98
N ASP A 34 -24.91 -22.44 -7.70
CA ASP A 34 -24.50 -21.55 -6.59
C ASP A 34 -23.05 -21.70 -6.12
N ALA A 35 -22.35 -22.79 -6.48
CA ALA A 35 -20.96 -22.99 -6.05
C ALA A 35 -19.96 -22.12 -6.82
N THR A 36 -20.37 -21.51 -7.94
CA THR A 36 -19.47 -20.75 -8.82
C THR A 36 -19.23 -19.31 -8.33
N HIS A 37 -20.15 -18.73 -7.57
CA HIS A 37 -20.06 -17.33 -7.14
C HIS A 37 -19.22 -17.11 -5.87
N LEU A 38 -19.07 -18.12 -5.02
CA LEU A 38 -18.30 -18.00 -3.77
C LEU A 38 -16.77 -18.10 -4.01
N VAL A 39 -16.34 -18.86 -5.03
CA VAL A 39 -14.92 -18.98 -5.39
C VAL A 39 -14.38 -17.71 -6.06
N SER A 40 -15.23 -16.97 -6.80
CA SER A 40 -14.82 -15.75 -7.50
C SER A 40 -14.58 -14.55 -6.58
N ALA A 41 -15.26 -14.46 -5.43
CA ALA A 41 -15.11 -13.34 -4.51
C ALA A 41 -13.76 -13.33 -3.77
N SER A 42 -13.24 -14.50 -3.37
CA SER A 42 -11.90 -14.57 -2.74
C SER A 42 -10.79 -14.30 -3.75
N ALA A 43 -10.92 -14.84 -4.96
CA ALA A 43 -9.96 -14.62 -6.04
C ALA A 43 -9.90 -13.15 -6.49
N ALA A 44 -11.05 -12.47 -6.52
CA ALA A 44 -11.11 -11.03 -6.78
C ALA A 44 -10.45 -10.20 -5.66
N GLY A 45 -10.66 -10.55 -4.38
CA GLY A 45 -9.99 -9.88 -3.27
C GLY A 45 -8.48 -10.12 -3.23
N GLN A 46 -8.03 -11.31 -3.63
CA GLN A 46 -6.60 -11.64 -3.75
C GLN A 46 -5.96 -10.95 -4.95
N ALA A 47 -6.68 -10.83 -6.07
CA ALA A 47 -6.25 -10.06 -7.23
C ALA A 47 -6.16 -8.56 -6.92
N ASP A 48 -7.11 -7.99 -6.19
CA ASP A 48 -7.11 -6.59 -5.76
C ASP A 48 -5.97 -6.29 -4.77
N ALA A 49 -5.73 -7.19 -3.81
CA ALA A 49 -4.60 -7.08 -2.89
C ALA A 49 -3.24 -7.19 -3.61
N ALA A 50 -3.12 -8.11 -4.57
CA ALA A 50 -1.92 -8.25 -5.38
C ALA A 50 -1.70 -7.04 -6.29
N GLN A 51 -2.77 -6.48 -6.88
CA GLN A 51 -2.72 -5.26 -7.67
C GLN A 51 -2.34 -4.05 -6.81
N THR A 52 -2.86 -3.96 -5.59
CA THR A 52 -2.51 -2.93 -4.61
C THR A 52 -1.05 -3.03 -4.17
N ALA A 53 -0.55 -4.23 -3.89
CA ALA A 53 0.85 -4.45 -3.56
C ALA A 53 1.80 -4.14 -4.74
N ALA A 54 1.42 -4.53 -5.96
CA ALA A 54 2.17 -4.20 -7.16
C ALA A 54 2.15 -2.69 -7.44
N GLN A 55 1.01 -2.03 -7.23
CA GLN A 55 0.89 -0.57 -7.34
C GLN A 55 1.76 0.15 -6.30
N PHE A 56 1.78 -0.33 -5.06
CA PHE A 56 2.65 0.20 -4.01
C PHE A 56 4.13 0.08 -4.39
N ALA A 57 4.55 -1.09 -4.88
CA ALA A 57 5.93 -1.32 -5.31
C ALA A 57 6.34 -0.45 -6.51
N ARG A 58 5.46 -0.31 -7.52
CA ARG A 58 5.70 0.62 -8.63
C ARG A 58 5.81 2.05 -8.14
N GLY A 59 4.88 2.49 -7.29
CA GLY A 59 4.90 3.83 -6.69
C GLY A 59 6.18 4.16 -5.95
N ALA A 60 6.69 3.21 -5.16
CA ALA A 60 7.96 3.36 -4.43
C ALA A 60 9.16 3.54 -5.39
N SER A 61 9.18 2.76 -6.48
CA SER A 61 10.23 2.86 -7.49
C SER A 61 10.15 4.15 -8.31
N GLU A 62 8.94 4.53 -8.74
CA GLU A 62 8.72 5.77 -9.51
C GLU A 62 9.05 7.01 -8.68
N TRP A 63 8.71 7.02 -7.39
CA TRP A 63 9.06 8.10 -6.45
C TRP A 63 10.57 8.30 -6.37
N GLN A 64 11.31 7.21 -6.19
CA GLN A 64 12.77 7.26 -6.11
C GLN A 64 13.42 7.71 -7.42
N HIS A 65 13.04 7.08 -8.54
CA HIS A 65 13.68 7.31 -9.84
C HIS A 65 13.35 8.69 -10.41
N SER A 66 12.11 9.15 -10.27
CA SER A 66 11.66 10.40 -10.89
C SER A 66 11.99 11.62 -10.04
N CYS A 67 11.78 11.56 -8.73
CA CYS A 67 11.90 12.74 -7.87
C CYS A 67 13.33 12.93 -7.31
N GLY A 68 14.04 11.82 -7.03
CA GLY A 68 15.42 11.85 -6.50
C GLY A 68 16.45 12.37 -7.50
N SER A 69 16.06 12.51 -8.77
CA SER A 69 16.90 13.07 -9.84
C SER A 69 17.14 14.58 -9.71
N CYS A 70 16.19 15.32 -9.12
CA CYS A 70 16.21 16.78 -9.11
C CYS A 70 16.34 17.39 -7.72
N HIS A 71 15.81 16.72 -6.69
CA HIS A 71 15.90 17.18 -5.31
C HIS A 71 15.96 16.01 -4.34
N ASN A 72 16.33 16.28 -3.08
CA ASN A 72 16.31 15.26 -2.05
C ASN A 72 14.86 14.78 -1.82
N LEU A 73 14.70 13.47 -1.65
CA LEU A 73 13.38 12.89 -1.43
C LEU A 73 12.89 13.23 -0.03
N ARG A 74 11.70 13.80 0.01
CA ARG A 74 10.98 14.12 1.24
C ARG A 74 10.44 12.83 1.85
N SER A 75 10.47 12.72 3.18
CA SER A 75 9.89 11.57 3.87
C SER A 75 8.36 11.59 3.73
N PRO A 76 7.70 10.45 3.45
CA PRO A 76 6.24 10.37 3.36
C PRO A 76 5.51 10.92 4.60
N SER A 77 6.15 10.89 5.76
CA SER A 77 5.62 11.41 7.02
C SER A 77 5.66 12.94 7.17
N GLU A 78 6.27 13.69 6.23
CA GLU A 78 6.40 15.15 6.36
C GLU A 78 5.10 15.90 6.09
N LEU A 79 4.30 15.42 5.14
CA LEU A 79 3.02 16.03 4.74
C LEU A 79 1.84 15.13 5.11
N THR A 80 0.64 15.70 5.20
CA THR A 80 -0.63 14.97 5.26
C THR A 80 -0.98 14.37 3.89
N ASN A 81 -1.95 13.44 3.84
CA ASN A 81 -2.39 12.84 2.58
C ASN A 81 -2.96 13.88 1.61
N ALA A 82 -3.69 14.87 2.10
CA ALA A 82 -4.24 15.96 1.27
C ALA A 82 -3.12 16.87 0.73
N GLU A 83 -2.12 17.20 1.55
CA GLU A 83 -0.97 17.98 1.10
C GLU A 83 -0.14 17.21 0.06
N TRP A 84 -0.01 15.89 0.20
CA TRP A 84 0.65 15.05 -0.81
C TRP A 84 -0.09 15.03 -2.14
N GLU A 85 -1.42 14.98 -2.15
CA GLU A 85 -2.23 15.08 -3.38
C GLU A 85 -1.94 16.40 -4.12
N VAL A 86 -1.91 17.51 -3.40
CA VAL A 86 -1.60 18.82 -4.00
C VAL A 86 -0.15 18.88 -4.49
N ALA A 87 0.81 18.43 -3.68
CA ALA A 87 2.22 18.44 -4.03
C ALA A 87 2.51 17.58 -5.28
N MET A 88 1.95 16.38 -5.34
CA MET A 88 2.12 15.49 -6.49
C MET A 88 1.38 16.00 -7.73
N GLY A 89 0.23 16.66 -7.58
CA GLY A 89 -0.44 17.35 -8.68
C GLY A 89 0.45 18.38 -9.36
N GLN A 90 1.20 19.16 -8.57
CA GLN A 90 2.19 20.11 -9.10
C GLN A 90 3.39 19.39 -9.71
N MET A 91 3.92 18.36 -9.03
CA MET A 91 5.09 17.62 -9.50
C MET A 91 4.81 16.79 -10.75
N ARG A 92 3.57 16.34 -11.00
CA ARG A 92 3.22 15.63 -12.23
C ARG A 92 3.58 16.43 -13.46
N VAL A 93 3.27 17.72 -13.47
CA VAL A 93 3.58 18.60 -14.61
C VAL A 93 5.07 18.87 -14.68
N ARG A 94 5.74 19.15 -13.55
CA ARG A 94 7.16 19.54 -13.51
C ARG A 94 8.11 18.38 -13.82
N ALA A 95 7.79 17.18 -13.35
CA ALA A 95 8.55 15.96 -13.58
C ALA A 95 8.05 15.17 -14.80
N ASN A 96 7.12 15.74 -15.59
CA ASN A 96 6.55 15.11 -16.79
C ASN A 96 6.02 13.68 -16.55
N LEU A 97 5.30 13.48 -15.44
CA LEU A 97 4.74 12.18 -15.08
C LEU A 97 3.41 11.95 -15.80
N THR A 98 3.16 10.70 -16.17
CA THR A 98 1.82 10.26 -16.58
C THR A 98 0.86 10.25 -15.39
N GLY A 99 -0.44 10.29 -15.66
CA GLY A 99 -1.45 10.18 -14.59
C GLY A 99 -1.40 8.82 -13.87
N ALA A 100 -0.91 7.76 -14.52
CA ALA A 100 -0.72 6.46 -13.87
C ALA A 100 0.45 6.48 -12.88
N GLN A 101 1.59 7.04 -13.28
CA GLN A 101 2.76 7.19 -12.40
C GLN A 101 2.43 8.06 -11.18
N GLU A 102 1.72 9.18 -11.37
CA GLU A 102 1.27 10.01 -10.25
C GLU A 102 0.42 9.22 -9.24
N ARG A 103 -0.55 8.42 -9.73
CA ARG A 103 -1.41 7.62 -8.84
C ARG A 103 -0.64 6.54 -8.11
N ASP A 104 0.28 5.85 -8.78
CA ASP A 104 1.12 4.83 -8.15
C ASP A 104 2.00 5.47 -7.06
N ILE A 105 2.62 6.62 -7.34
CA ILE A 105 3.41 7.38 -6.35
C ILE A 105 2.53 7.84 -5.18
N LEU A 106 1.34 8.39 -5.44
CA LEU A 106 0.41 8.81 -4.38
C LEU A 106 -0.05 7.63 -3.52
N ALA A 107 -0.31 6.47 -4.12
CA ALA A 107 -0.65 5.26 -3.38
C ALA A 107 0.49 4.84 -2.44
N PHE A 108 1.74 4.88 -2.93
CA PHE A 108 2.93 4.65 -2.10
C PHE A 108 3.05 5.68 -0.97
N LEU A 109 3.03 6.98 -1.28
CA LEU A 109 3.22 8.04 -0.29
C LEU A 109 2.18 7.98 0.82
N LYS A 110 0.90 7.80 0.48
CA LYS A 110 -0.20 7.73 1.45
C LYS A 110 -0.12 6.47 2.31
N ALA A 111 0.14 5.32 1.71
CA ALA A 111 0.28 4.06 2.45
C ALA A 111 1.56 4.03 3.31
N SER A 112 2.53 4.88 2.99
CA SER A 112 3.78 5.05 3.74
C SER A 112 3.71 6.18 4.79
N ASN A 113 2.61 6.93 4.86
CA ASN A 113 2.49 8.11 5.70
C ASN A 113 1.91 7.77 7.08
N THR A 114 2.76 7.76 8.11
CA THR A 114 2.35 7.57 9.52
C THR A 114 1.69 8.81 10.13
N LYS A 115 2.00 10.01 9.63
CA LYS A 115 1.43 11.29 10.11
C LYS A 115 -0.04 11.43 9.73
N ALA A 116 -0.46 10.81 8.62
CA ALA A 116 -1.85 10.79 8.15
C ALA A 116 -2.82 9.96 9.03
N ALA A 117 -2.33 9.27 10.06
CA ALA A 117 -3.18 8.62 11.06
C ALA A 117 -3.88 9.62 12.02
N THR A 118 -3.73 10.94 11.79
CA THR A 118 -4.53 11.97 12.45
C THR A 118 -5.77 12.24 11.60
N PRO A 119 -7.00 12.04 12.10
CA PRO A 119 -8.19 12.31 11.31
C PRO A 119 -8.22 13.80 10.96
N ALA A 120 -8.32 14.09 9.66
CA ALA A 120 -8.54 15.45 9.18
C ALA A 120 -9.79 16.04 9.86
N PRO A 121 -9.84 17.36 10.15
CA PRO A 121 -11.01 17.98 10.73
C PRO A 121 -12.14 17.98 9.70
N VAL A 122 -13.01 16.97 9.78
CA VAL A 122 -14.27 16.94 9.05
C VAL A 122 -15.28 17.80 9.82
N LEU A 123 -15.67 18.92 9.22
CA LEU A 123 -16.91 19.59 9.58
C LEU A 123 -18.08 18.70 9.15
N GLN A 124 -18.51 17.75 9.98
CA GLN A 124 -19.87 17.19 9.90
C GLN A 124 -20.40 16.83 11.30
N ALA A 125 -21.59 17.36 11.56
CA ALA A 125 -22.44 17.05 12.69
C ALA A 125 -23.09 15.66 12.54
N ASP A 126 -23.56 15.17 13.68
CA ASP A 126 -24.57 14.12 13.88
C ASP A 126 -24.09 12.69 14.19
N THR A 127 -23.85 12.51 15.49
CA THR A 127 -24.32 11.45 16.43
C THR A 127 -24.30 9.96 16.04
N GLN A 128 -23.59 9.22 16.89
CA GLN A 128 -23.60 7.76 17.17
C GLN A 128 -22.91 6.90 16.08
N SER A 129 -21.89 6.10 16.39
CA SER A 129 -21.78 5.23 17.56
C SER A 129 -20.33 5.04 17.99
N ALA A 130 -20.14 5.03 19.31
CA ALA A 130 -18.98 4.50 19.99
C ALA A 130 -18.71 3.05 19.57
N ALA A 131 -17.60 2.85 18.87
CA ALA A 131 -16.72 1.68 18.86
C ALA A 131 -15.53 2.09 17.98
N LEU A 132 -14.33 1.57 18.26
CA LEU A 132 -13.03 1.97 17.71
C LEU A 132 -12.29 3.09 18.48
N THR A 133 -12.42 3.11 19.80
CA THR A 133 -11.26 3.43 20.66
C THR A 133 -10.52 2.13 20.94
N GLU A 134 -9.87 1.55 19.92
CA GLU A 134 -8.96 0.40 20.12
C GLU A 134 -8.03 0.27 18.90
N SER A 135 -7.07 1.19 18.73
CA SER A 135 -5.89 1.01 17.84
C SER A 135 -4.89 2.16 17.96
N ALA A 136 -4.61 2.61 19.19
CA ALA A 136 -3.50 3.53 19.45
C ALA A 136 -2.51 2.99 20.49
N GLU A 137 -2.71 1.77 20.99
CA GLU A 137 -1.84 1.13 22.00
C GLU A 137 -1.12 -0.13 21.48
N ASP A 138 -1.23 -0.45 20.18
CA ASP A 138 -0.80 -1.73 19.62
C ASP A 138 0.41 -1.66 18.69
N ALA A 139 1.21 -0.59 18.74
CA ALA A 139 2.50 -0.57 18.05
C ALA A 139 3.59 -1.36 18.83
N THR A 140 3.24 -1.98 19.96
CA THR A 140 4.16 -2.67 20.88
C THR A 140 3.89 -4.17 21.03
N LYS A 141 2.79 -4.73 20.50
CA LYS A 141 2.46 -6.16 20.70
C LYS A 141 3.17 -7.11 19.75
N ASP A 142 3.54 -6.67 18.55
CA ASP A 142 4.36 -7.45 17.62
C ASP A 142 5.51 -6.63 17.03
N PRO A 143 6.75 -6.82 17.53
CA PRO A 143 7.95 -6.19 17.01
C PRO A 143 8.18 -6.44 15.51
N VAL A 144 7.77 -7.59 14.97
CA VAL A 144 7.95 -7.94 13.55
C VAL A 144 6.96 -7.18 12.69
N ALA A 145 5.69 -7.07 13.10
CA ALA A 145 4.69 -6.27 12.40
C ALA A 145 5.05 -4.76 12.40
N ALA A 146 5.53 -4.25 13.54
CA ALA A 146 6.04 -2.89 13.64
C ALA A 146 7.21 -2.67 12.67
N GLY A 147 8.18 -3.59 12.65
CA GLY A 147 9.30 -3.57 11.73
C GLY A 147 8.92 -3.62 10.26
N SER A 148 7.92 -4.45 9.91
CA SER A 148 7.37 -4.54 8.55
C SER A 148 6.79 -3.21 8.08
N THR A 149 6.05 -2.55 8.97
CA THR A 149 5.45 -1.24 8.70
C THR A 149 6.54 -0.20 8.41
N ILE A 150 7.56 -0.12 9.26
CA ILE A 150 8.69 0.80 9.07
C ILE A 150 9.44 0.48 7.78
N TYR A 151 9.70 -0.80 7.48
CA TYR A 151 10.38 -1.24 6.26
C TYR A 151 9.63 -0.76 5.01
N ARG A 152 8.31 -0.97 4.97
CA ARG A 152 7.45 -0.52 3.87
C ARG A 152 7.46 0.99 3.71
N GLN A 153 7.59 1.74 4.79
CA GLN A 153 7.53 3.20 4.76
C GLN A 153 8.85 3.85 4.37
N THR A 154 9.97 3.27 4.84
CA THR A 154 11.28 3.91 4.79
C THR A 154 12.26 3.18 3.88
N CYS A 155 12.26 1.85 3.91
CA CYS A 155 13.34 1.04 3.33
C CYS A 155 13.00 0.50 1.93
N ILE A 156 11.70 0.28 1.66
CA ILE A 156 11.25 -0.45 0.46
C ILE A 156 11.59 0.25 -0.86
N ALA A 157 11.67 1.59 -0.87
CA ALA A 157 11.97 2.36 -2.08
C ALA A 157 13.34 2.00 -2.67
N CYS A 158 14.27 1.61 -1.80
CA CYS A 158 15.63 1.21 -2.16
C CYS A 158 15.77 -0.32 -2.15
N HIS A 159 15.27 -1.00 -1.12
CA HIS A 159 15.48 -2.44 -0.94
C HIS A 159 14.45 -3.33 -1.64
N GLY A 160 13.35 -2.77 -2.12
CA GLY A 160 12.28 -3.50 -2.81
C GLY A 160 11.39 -4.31 -1.86
N ALA A 161 10.21 -4.70 -2.36
CA ALA A 161 9.26 -5.52 -1.60
C ALA A 161 9.78 -6.94 -1.34
N ASP A 162 10.56 -7.48 -2.27
CA ASP A 162 11.17 -8.81 -2.21
C ASP A 162 12.58 -8.81 -1.60
N GLY A 163 13.07 -7.65 -1.14
CA GLY A 163 14.37 -7.52 -0.49
C GLY A 163 15.57 -7.71 -1.42
N LYS A 164 15.37 -7.73 -2.74
CA LYS A 164 16.45 -7.95 -3.73
C LYS A 164 17.13 -6.66 -4.21
N GLY A 165 16.64 -5.50 -3.75
CA GLY A 165 17.06 -4.19 -4.24
C GLY A 165 16.19 -3.73 -5.41
N ALA A 166 15.58 -2.55 -5.26
CA ALA A 166 14.81 -1.87 -6.30
C ALA A 166 15.69 -1.01 -7.22
N ILE A 167 16.97 -0.83 -6.87
CA ILE A 167 17.93 0.04 -7.56
C ILE A 167 19.25 -0.73 -7.75
N PRO A 168 19.95 -0.57 -8.89
CA PRO A 168 21.25 -1.19 -9.10
C PRO A 168 22.26 -0.87 -8.00
N GLY A 169 22.97 -1.89 -7.53
CA GLY A 169 23.98 -1.76 -6.47
C GLY A 169 23.43 -1.84 -5.05
N ILE A 170 22.16 -2.20 -4.86
CA ILE A 170 21.65 -2.54 -3.52
C ILE A 170 21.78 -4.06 -3.31
N PRO A 171 22.45 -4.52 -2.24
CA PRO A 171 22.64 -5.94 -2.01
C PRO A 171 21.31 -6.63 -1.67
N SER A 172 21.15 -7.86 -2.17
CA SER A 172 20.00 -8.70 -1.86
C SER A 172 20.07 -9.24 -0.43
N PHE A 173 18.96 -9.20 0.29
CA PHE A 173 18.82 -9.82 1.60
C PHE A 173 18.72 -11.35 1.54
N ALA A 174 18.35 -11.91 0.39
CA ALA A 174 18.27 -13.35 0.18
C ALA A 174 19.64 -14.01 -0.10
N ASP A 175 20.71 -13.23 -0.29
CA ASP A 175 22.05 -13.77 -0.47
C ASP A 175 22.59 -14.33 0.87
N PRO A 176 22.96 -15.61 0.96
CA PRO A 176 23.53 -16.21 2.16
C PRO A 176 24.82 -15.53 2.66
N LYS A 177 25.55 -14.85 1.77
CA LYS A 177 26.75 -14.06 2.09
C LYS A 177 26.45 -12.55 2.12
N GLY A 178 25.19 -12.17 1.97
CA GLY A 178 24.71 -10.80 1.92
C GLY A 178 24.66 -10.13 3.30
N PRO A 179 23.99 -8.97 3.40
CA PRO A 179 23.90 -8.19 4.63
C PRO A 179 23.36 -8.99 5.82
N LEU A 180 22.35 -9.83 5.58
CA LEU A 180 21.75 -10.67 6.62
C LEU A 180 22.66 -11.82 7.09
N SER A 181 23.88 -11.97 6.59
CA SER A 181 24.88 -12.85 7.21
C SER A 181 25.54 -12.24 8.45
N GLN A 182 25.49 -10.91 8.59
CA GLN A 182 26.12 -10.17 9.68
C GLN A 182 25.29 -10.26 10.98
N PRO A 183 25.85 -10.03 12.17
CA PRO A 183 25.08 -9.98 13.41
C PRO A 183 24.16 -8.75 13.47
N ASP A 184 23.11 -8.81 14.28
CA ASP A 184 22.10 -7.75 14.40
C ASP A 184 22.71 -6.40 14.78
N THR A 185 23.70 -6.37 15.66
CA THR A 185 24.41 -5.15 16.05
C THR A 185 25.05 -4.42 14.86
N VAL A 186 25.54 -5.15 13.86
CA VAL A 186 26.11 -4.58 12.63
C VAL A 186 25.01 -4.05 11.71
N LEU A 187 23.88 -4.76 11.62
CA LEU A 187 22.71 -4.29 10.86
C LEU A 187 22.12 -3.02 11.47
N GLU A 188 21.88 -3.02 12.79
CA GLU A 188 21.39 -1.86 13.53
C GLU A 188 22.32 -0.66 13.37
N ASN A 189 23.64 -0.85 13.48
CA ASN A 189 24.61 0.22 13.27
C ASN A 189 24.58 0.76 11.84
N SER A 190 24.48 -0.13 10.84
CA SER A 190 24.38 0.25 9.43
C SER A 190 23.09 1.05 9.15
N ILE A 191 21.97 0.65 9.76
CA ILE A 191 20.71 1.39 9.66
C ILE A 191 20.83 2.74 10.37
N ARG A 192 21.33 2.76 11.60
CA ARG A 192 21.43 3.96 12.44
C ARG A 192 22.31 5.04 11.81
N ASN A 193 23.51 4.67 11.40
CA ASN A 193 24.56 5.59 10.98
C ASN A 193 24.72 5.68 9.47
N GLY A 194 23.98 4.86 8.71
CA GLY A 194 24.19 4.71 7.29
C GLY A 194 25.42 3.85 7.00
N LYS A 195 25.61 3.52 5.73
CA LYS A 195 26.73 2.70 5.27
C LYS A 195 27.08 3.03 3.83
N GLN A 196 28.33 3.43 3.61
CA GLN A 196 28.91 3.42 2.28
C GLN A 196 29.67 2.10 2.10
N THR A 197 29.35 1.37 1.02
CA THR A 197 30.05 0.12 0.70
C THR A 197 30.98 0.39 -0.48
N ALA A 198 32.26 0.05 -0.34
CA ALA A 198 33.22 0.24 -1.41
C ALA A 198 32.75 -0.42 -2.70
N GLY A 199 32.79 0.31 -3.81
CA GLY A 199 32.32 -0.17 -5.12
C GLY A 199 30.81 -0.05 -5.36
N MET A 200 30.02 0.39 -4.37
CA MET A 200 28.59 0.66 -4.57
C MET A 200 28.36 2.14 -4.94
N PRO A 201 27.52 2.42 -5.96
CA PRO A 201 27.30 3.78 -6.44
C PRO A 201 26.48 4.65 -5.49
N ILE A 202 25.74 4.01 -4.55
CA ILE A 202 24.81 4.69 -3.63
C ILE A 202 25.18 4.31 -2.19
N ALA A 203 25.32 5.32 -1.34
CA ALA A 203 25.45 5.12 0.10
C ALA A 203 24.07 4.88 0.73
N MET A 204 23.99 3.97 1.70
CA MET A 204 22.83 3.86 2.56
C MET A 204 22.81 5.05 3.54
N PRO A 205 21.77 5.91 3.53
CA PRO A 205 21.71 7.06 4.42
C PRO A 205 21.47 6.65 5.89
N PRO A 206 21.89 7.48 6.86
CA PRO A 206 21.52 7.31 8.27
C PRO A 206 20.01 7.18 8.44
N LYS A 207 19.59 6.23 9.28
CA LYS A 207 18.20 5.83 9.54
C LYS A 207 17.36 5.59 8.27
N GLY A 208 17.98 5.16 7.18
CA GLY A 208 17.29 4.98 5.89
C GLY A 208 16.69 6.27 5.33
N GLY A 209 17.22 7.45 5.73
CA GLY A 209 16.69 8.75 5.33
C GLY A 209 15.53 9.25 6.20
N ASN A 210 15.09 8.48 7.19
CA ASN A 210 14.04 8.88 8.12
C ASN A 210 14.63 9.25 9.49
N ALA A 211 14.89 10.54 9.71
CA ALA A 211 15.50 11.04 10.94
C ALA A 211 14.69 10.71 12.22
N ASN A 212 13.40 10.46 12.07
CA ASN A 212 12.46 10.21 13.18
C ASN A 212 12.54 8.79 13.74
N LEU A 213 13.25 7.85 13.10
CA LEU A 213 13.34 6.48 13.62
C LEU A 213 14.09 6.46 14.96
N THR A 214 13.49 5.80 15.94
CA THR A 214 14.10 5.53 17.24
C THR A 214 14.94 4.26 17.19
N ASP A 215 15.74 4.03 18.23
CA ASP A 215 16.51 2.80 18.40
C ASP A 215 15.61 1.56 18.48
N ALA A 216 14.41 1.71 19.07
CA ALA A 216 13.44 0.63 19.12
C ALA A 216 12.92 0.29 17.72
N ASP A 217 12.62 1.31 16.92
CA ASP A 217 12.18 1.12 15.53
C ASP A 217 13.24 0.41 14.69
N ILE A 218 14.52 0.77 14.86
CA ILE A 218 15.63 0.11 14.17
C ILE A 218 15.71 -1.38 14.53
N ARG A 219 15.55 -1.73 15.83
CA ARG A 219 15.51 -3.12 16.27
C ARG A 219 14.33 -3.87 15.66
N HIS A 220 13.14 -3.27 15.66
CA HIS A 220 11.94 -3.85 15.05
C HIS A 220 12.16 -4.13 13.56
N VAL A 221 12.78 -3.21 12.82
CA VAL A 221 13.13 -3.41 11.40
C VAL A 221 14.08 -4.59 11.24
N VAL A 222 15.14 -4.69 12.04
CA VAL A 222 16.08 -5.82 11.96
C VAL A 222 15.36 -7.15 12.22
N LEU A 223 14.50 -7.22 13.24
CA LEU A 223 13.67 -8.40 13.52
C LEU A 223 12.79 -8.78 12.31
N TYR A 224 12.15 -7.79 11.68
CA TYR A 224 11.39 -8.02 10.46
C TYR A 224 12.26 -8.55 9.32
N LEU A 225 13.43 -7.97 9.07
CA LEU A 225 14.33 -8.43 8.00
C LEU A 225 14.76 -9.89 8.20
N ARG A 226 15.06 -10.28 9.45
CA ARG A 226 15.35 -11.67 9.81
C ARG A 226 14.18 -12.59 9.52
N ASN A 227 12.99 -12.20 9.94
CA ASN A 227 11.79 -13.01 9.78
C ASN A 227 11.36 -13.14 8.31
N ALA A 228 11.40 -12.05 7.55
CA ALA A 228 10.86 -11.99 6.18
C ALA A 228 11.85 -12.49 5.12
N PHE A 229 13.15 -12.30 5.32
CA PHE A 229 14.17 -12.57 4.29
C PHE A 229 15.33 -13.43 4.79
N GLY A 230 15.45 -13.66 6.09
CA GLY A 230 16.49 -14.52 6.64
C GLY A 230 16.30 -15.97 6.20
N THR A 231 17.40 -16.62 5.83
CA THR A 231 17.41 -18.06 5.70
C THR A 231 17.30 -18.67 7.10
N GLN A 232 16.17 -19.32 7.40
CA GLN A 232 16.03 -20.13 8.61
C GLN A 232 17.14 -21.18 8.56
N LYS A 233 18.06 -21.14 9.54
CA LYS A 233 19.14 -22.13 9.67
C LYS A 233 18.61 -23.44 10.21
#